data_AF-A0A7J3W9G9-F1
#
_entry.id   AF-A0A7J3W9G9-F1
#
_cell.length_a   1.000
_cell.length_b   1.000
_cell.length_c   1.000
_cell.angle_alpha   90.00
_cell.angle_beta   90.00
_cell.angle_gamma   90.00
#
_symmetry.space_group_name_H-M   'P 1'
#
loop_
_entity.id
_entity.type
_entity.pdbx_description
1 polymer ?
#
loop_
_entity_poly.entity_id
_entity_poly.type
_entity_poly.pdbx_seq_one_letter_code
_entity_poly.pdbx_strand_id
1 'polypeptide(L)'
;MKFFDCNMCFGRPMIKPIRYAETARDLLKEMDFYGIDEALVFHSRQRDDSPVVGNKILMNEIKGVERLYGTFAILPPQTGEMGSFEDLLDNMRLGNIRAFR
;
A
#
# COMPACT_ATOMS: atom_id res chain seq x y z
N MET A 1 0.24 17.70 18.15
CA MET A 1 0.75 16.32 18.25
C MET A 1 0.71 15.73 16.86
N LYS A 2 1.72 14.97 16.43
CA LYS A 2 1.69 14.26 15.15
C LYS A 2 1.21 12.82 15.36
N PHE A 3 0.25 12.36 14.57
CA PHE A 3 -0.29 11.00 14.59
C PHE A 3 0.16 10.22 13.36
N PHE A 4 0.74 9.03 13.60
CA PHE A 4 1.11 8.09 12.57
C PHE A 4 0.26 6.82 12.72
N ASP A 5 -0.45 6.43 11.67
CA ASP A 5 -1.18 5.16 11.64
C ASP A 5 -0.29 4.07 11.01
N CYS A 6 -0.01 3.01 11.75
CA CYS A 6 0.89 1.95 11.29
C CYS A 6 0.22 0.88 10.41
N ASN A 7 -1.08 0.97 10.14
CA ASN A 7 -1.79 -0.05 9.38
C ASN A 7 -3.10 0.46 8.75
N MET A 8 -2.99 1.18 7.63
CA MET A 8 -4.16 1.59 6.85
C MET A 8 -4.28 0.82 5.52
N CYS A 9 -5.53 0.55 5.13
CA CYS A 9 -5.87 -0.11 3.87
C CYS A 9 -6.67 0.82 2.97
N PHE A 10 -6.44 0.76 1.67
CA PHE A 10 -7.31 1.36 0.66
C PHE A 10 -7.50 0.44 -0.55
N GLY A 11 -8.33 0.87 -1.50
CA GLY A 11 -8.76 0.09 -2.66
C GLY A 11 -10.14 -0.52 -2.44
N ARG A 12 -10.62 -1.24 -3.47
CA ARG A 12 -11.93 -1.92 -3.45
C ARG A 12 -11.76 -3.37 -2.96
N PRO A 13 -12.04 -3.66 -1.68
CA PRO A 13 -11.95 -5.04 -1.20
C PRO A 13 -13.07 -5.91 -1.81
N MET A 14 -12.80 -7.21 -1.91
CA MET A 14 -13.76 -8.20 -2.39
C MET A 14 -15.00 -8.26 -1.49
N ILE A 15 -14.79 -8.26 -0.17
CA ILE A 15 -15.85 -8.11 0.83
C ILE A 15 -15.89 -6.63 1.23
N LYS A 16 -16.92 -5.92 0.79
CA LYS A 16 -17.04 -4.47 1.03
C LYS A 16 -17.49 -4.19 2.47
N PRO A 17 -16.72 -3.40 3.24
CA PRO A 17 -17.21 -2.87 4.51
C PRO A 17 -18.23 -1.75 4.25
N ILE A 18 -18.85 -1.25 5.32
CA ILE A 18 -19.82 -0.14 5.27
C ILE A 18 -19.23 1.10 4.58
N ARG A 19 -17.94 1.39 4.82
CA ARG A 19 -17.20 2.49 4.19
C ARG A 19 -15.74 2.08 4.02
N TYR A 20 -15.14 2.49 2.90
CA TYR A 20 -13.73 2.29 2.60
C TYR A 20 -13.22 3.41 1.70
N ALA A 21 -11.92 3.67 1.72
CA ALA A 21 -11.26 4.55 0.77
C ALA A 21 -10.95 3.77 -0.52
N GLU A 22 -11.50 4.19 -1.66
CA GLU A 22 -11.27 3.49 -2.92
C GLU A 22 -9.88 3.77 -3.51
N THR A 23 -9.35 4.96 -3.25
CA THR A 23 -8.07 5.47 -3.77
C THR A 23 -7.21 6.02 -2.65
N ALA A 24 -5.91 6.21 -2.90
CA ALA A 24 -5.01 6.89 -1.96
C ALA A 24 -5.48 8.33 -1.65
N ARG A 25 -6.09 9.00 -2.64
CA ARG A 25 -6.65 10.34 -2.44
C ARG A 25 -7.86 10.34 -1.51
N ASP A 26 -8.72 9.33 -1.60
CA ASP A 26 -9.86 9.21 -0.68
C ASP A 26 -9.38 8.87 0.73
N LEU A 27 -8.33 8.04 0.85
CA LEU A 27 -7.69 7.75 2.13
C LEU A 27 -7.14 9.03 2.79
N LEU A 28 -6.46 9.89 2.03
CA LEU A 28 -5.96 11.17 2.53
C LEU A 28 -7.07 12.08 3.07
N LYS A 29 -8.24 12.11 2.42
CA LYS A 29 -9.39 12.88 2.93
C LYS A 29 -9.88 12.34 4.27
N GLU A 30 -9.89 11.02 4.45
CA GLU A 30 -10.23 10.41 5.75
C GLU A 30 -9.17 10.74 6.80
N MET A 31 -7.88 10.65 6.44
CA MET A 31 -6.78 11.03 7.34
C MET A 31 -6.90 12.48 7.79
N ASP A 32 -7.21 13.41 6.87
CA ASP A 32 -7.43 14.83 7.20
C ASP A 32 -8.63 15.03 8.14
N PHE A 33 -9.71 14.25 7.94
CA PHE A 33 -10.88 14.31 8.80
C PHE A 33 -10.61 13.82 10.23
N TYR A 34 -9.79 12.76 10.38
CA TYR A 34 -9.44 12.19 11.68
C TYR A 34 -8.18 12.79 12.33
N GLY A 35 -7.47 13.68 11.63
CA GLY A 35 -6.22 14.28 12.12
C GLY A 35 -5.03 13.31 12.14
N ILE A 36 -4.95 12.40 11.16
CA ILE A 36 -3.81 11.50 10.95
C ILE A 36 -2.82 12.17 9.99
N ASP A 37 -1.58 12.37 10.44
CA ASP A 37 -0.57 13.08 9.64
C ASP A 37 0.03 12.19 8.57
N GLU A 38 0.41 10.95 8.93
CA GLU A 38 1.17 10.04 8.09
C GLU A 38 0.72 8.59 8.33
N ALA A 39 0.88 7.72 7.35
CA ALA A 39 0.45 6.33 7.47
C ALA A 39 1.32 5.32 6.73
N LEU A 40 1.46 4.14 7.32
CA LEU A 40 1.91 2.93 6.64
C LEU A 40 0.70 2.26 5.98
N VAL A 41 0.76 2.06 4.66
CA VAL A 41 -0.39 1.67 3.84
C VAL A 41 -0.18 0.38 3.05
N PHE A 42 -1.28 -0.30 2.79
CA PHE A 42 -1.34 -1.46 1.92
C PHE A 42 -2.58 -1.39 1.02
N HIS A 43 -2.54 -2.05 -0.13
CA HIS A 43 -3.65 -2.05 -1.07
C HIS A 43 -4.45 -3.36 -0.94
N SER A 44 -5.76 -3.27 -0.82
CA SER A 44 -6.67 -4.42 -0.65
C SER A 44 -6.44 -5.55 -1.66
N ARG A 45 -6.12 -5.21 -2.92
CA ARG A 45 -5.82 -6.21 -3.97
C ARG A 45 -4.53 -7.02 -3.77
N GLN A 46 -3.66 -6.64 -2.84
CA GLN A 46 -2.53 -7.52 -2.47
C GLN A 46 -3.03 -8.85 -1.90
N ARG A 47 -4.17 -8.83 -1.19
CA ARG A 47 -4.83 -10.02 -0.66
C ARG A 47 -5.92 -10.54 -1.60
N ASP A 48 -6.72 -9.62 -2.15
CA ASP A 48 -7.96 -9.99 -2.84
C ASP A 48 -7.75 -10.36 -4.33
N ASP A 49 -6.55 -10.12 -4.87
CA ASP A 49 -6.14 -10.48 -6.24
C ASP A 49 -4.81 -11.25 -6.19
N SER A 50 -3.70 -10.53 -6.02
CA SER A 50 -2.36 -11.11 -5.85
C SER A 50 -1.37 -10.06 -5.36
N PRO A 51 -0.26 -10.46 -4.69
CA PRO A 51 0.82 -9.54 -4.34
C PRO A 51 1.38 -8.79 -5.56
N VAL A 52 1.55 -9.46 -6.71
CA VAL A 52 2.07 -8.85 -7.94
C VAL A 52 1.19 -7.68 -8.40
N VAL A 53 -0.13 -7.91 -8.49
CA VAL A 53 -1.09 -6.88 -8.93
C VAL A 53 -1.21 -5.78 -7.87
N GLY A 54 -1.39 -6.17 -6.60
CA GLY A 54 -1.62 -5.24 -5.50
C GLY A 54 -0.42 -4.33 -5.23
N ASN A 55 0.80 -4.85 -5.23
CA ASN A 55 2.03 -4.06 -5.03
C ASN A 55 2.19 -3.02 -6.14
N LYS A 56 1.94 -3.41 -7.40
CA LYS A 56 2.03 -2.49 -8.54
C LYS A 56 1.00 -1.35 -8.44
N ILE A 57 -0.24 -1.66 -8.08
CA ILE A 57 -1.29 -0.63 -7.90
C ILE A 57 -0.91 0.30 -6.75
N LEU A 58 -0.47 -0.25 -5.61
CA LEU A 58 -0.03 0.52 -4.45
C LEU A 58 1.04 1.54 -4.84
N MET A 59 2.13 1.10 -5.49
CA MET A 59 3.22 1.99 -5.92
C MET A 59 2.74 3.14 -6.79
N ASN A 60 1.81 2.88 -7.70
CA ASN A 60 1.28 3.90 -8.60
C ASN A 60 0.39 4.91 -7.85
N GLU A 61 -0.46 4.44 -6.95
CA GLU A 61 -1.40 5.27 -6.19
C GLU A 61 -0.70 6.21 -5.19
N ILE A 62 0.39 5.75 -4.56
CA ILE A 62 1.13 6.55 -3.56
C ILE A 62 2.30 7.34 -4.16
N LYS A 63 2.53 7.25 -5.47
CA LYS A 63 3.65 7.93 -6.12
C LYS A 63 3.56 9.45 -5.91
N GLY A 64 4.61 10.03 -5.32
CA GLY A 64 4.67 11.46 -5.02
C GLY A 64 3.81 11.89 -3.82
N VAL A 65 3.23 10.94 -3.08
CA VAL A 65 2.47 11.22 -1.85
C VAL A 65 3.39 11.02 -0.64
N GLU A 66 3.86 12.11 -0.05
CA GLU A 66 4.86 12.06 1.03
C GLU A 66 4.30 11.50 2.36
N ARG A 67 2.99 11.62 2.57
CA ARG A 67 2.29 11.18 3.80
C ARG A 67 2.02 9.67 3.86
N LEU A 68 2.22 8.96 2.74
CA LEU A 68 1.89 7.54 2.62
C LEU A 68 3.16 6.72 2.35
N TYR A 69 3.42 5.77 3.23
CA TYR A 69 4.53 4.82 3.12
C TYR A 69 3.98 3.44 2.78
N GLY A 70 4.39 2.86 1.66
CA GLY A 70 3.81 1.59 1.21
C GLY A 70 4.38 0.37 1.93
N THR A 71 3.62 -0.72 1.89
CA THR A 71 4.06 -2.07 2.26
C THR A 71 3.91 -3.03 1.09
N PHE A 72 4.87 -3.94 0.92
CA PHE A 72 4.73 -5.02 -0.07
C PHE A 72 4.25 -6.30 0.59
N ALA A 73 3.25 -6.94 -0.03
CA ALA A 73 3.01 -8.35 0.18
C ALA A 73 4.07 -9.16 -0.58
N ILE A 74 4.52 -10.28 -0.02
CA ILE A 74 5.60 -11.11 -0.60
C ILE A 74 5.10 -12.53 -0.87
N LEU A 75 5.48 -13.07 -2.04
CA LEU A 75 5.36 -14.48 -2.42
C LEU A 75 6.70 -15.21 -2.23
N PRO A 76 6.71 -16.55 -2.11
CA PRO A 76 7.95 -17.33 -2.11
C PRO A 76 8.81 -16.99 -3.34
N PRO A 77 10.05 -16.48 -3.17
CA PRO A 77 10.88 -16.02 -4.29
C PRO A 77 11.16 -17.09 -5.34
N GLN A 78 11.12 -18.37 -4.95
CA GLN A 78 11.36 -19.52 -5.83
C GLN A 78 10.33 -19.63 -6.97
N THR A 79 9.18 -18.97 -6.86
CA THR A 79 8.14 -18.93 -7.90
C THR A 79 8.53 -18.04 -9.08
N GLY A 80 9.44 -17.08 -8.88
CA GLY A 80 9.82 -16.09 -9.89
C GLY A 80 8.75 -15.06 -10.23
N GLU A 81 7.59 -15.06 -9.56
CA GLU A 81 6.43 -14.22 -9.92
C GLU A 81 6.67 -12.72 -9.66
N MET A 82 7.58 -12.37 -8.74
CA MET A 82 7.89 -10.99 -8.36
C MET A 82 9.25 -10.51 -8.88
N GLY A 83 9.85 -11.24 -9.82
CA GLY A 83 11.20 -10.97 -10.31
C GLY A 83 12.28 -11.40 -9.32
N SER A 84 13.49 -10.84 -9.49
CA SER A 84 14.60 -11.10 -8.59
C SER A 84 14.45 -10.37 -7.24
N PHE A 85 15.25 -10.76 -6.26
CA PHE A 85 15.28 -10.06 -4.97
C PHE A 85 15.79 -8.62 -5.14
N GLU A 86 16.72 -8.41 -6.07
CA GLU A 86 17.25 -7.11 -6.46
C GLU A 86 16.14 -6.22 -7.06
N ASP A 87 15.34 -6.76 -7.99
CA ASP A 87 14.18 -6.06 -8.56
C ASP A 87 13.19 -5.65 -7.47
N LEU A 88 12.94 -6.52 -6.49
CA LEU A 88 12.05 -6.23 -5.37
C LEU A 88 12.57 -5.04 -4.55
N LEU A 89 13.85 -5.06 -4.17
CA LEU A 89 14.45 -3.98 -3.38
C LEU A 89 14.50 -2.65 -4.14
N ASP A 90 14.77 -2.67 -5.44
CA ASP A 90 14.77 -1.46 -6.26
C ASP A 90 13.36 -0.88 -6.40
N ASN A 91 12.35 -1.74 -6.60
CA ASN A 91 10.96 -1.32 -6.58
C ASN A 91 10.55 -0.71 -5.23
N MET A 92 11.05 -1.24 -4.11
CA MET A 92 10.78 -0.65 -2.80
C MET A 92 11.33 0.77 -2.67
N ARG A 93 12.57 0.99 -3.11
CA ARG A 93 13.22 2.32 -3.09
C ARG A 93 12.48 3.32 -3.97
N LEU A 94 12.13 2.92 -5.19
CA LEU A 94 11.43 3.77 -6.17
C LEU A 94 9.99 4.10 -5.74
N GLY A 95 9.32 3.17 -5.04
CA GLY A 95 7.90 3.26 -4.69
C GLY A 95 7.60 3.84 -3.31
N ASN A 96 8.59 4.34 -2.58
CA ASN A 96 8.45 4.72 -1.15
C ASN A 96 7.87 3.59 -0.28
N ILE A 97 8.29 2.35 -0.54
CA ILE A 97 7.87 1.17 0.21
C ILE A 97 8.85 0.96 1.36
N ARG A 98 8.32 0.87 2.59
CA ARG A 98 9.13 0.88 3.82
C ARG A 98 9.05 -0.38 4.65
N ALA A 99 8.14 -1.31 4.31
CA ALA A 99 8.01 -2.59 5.00
C ALA A 99 7.44 -3.70 4.10
N PHE A 100 7.50 -4.92 4.62
CA PHE A 100 6.75 -6.07 4.09
C PHE A 100 5.55 -6.37 4.99
N ARG A 101 4.52 -7.01 4.42
CA ARG A 101 3.30 -7.46 5.08
C ARG A 101 3.06 -8.95 4.83
#